data_AF-A0A183V053-F1
#
_entry.id   AF-A0A183V053-F1
#
_cell.length_a   1.000
_cell.length_b   1.000
_cell.length_c   1.000
_cell.angle_alpha   90.00
_cell.angle_beta   90.00
_cell.angle_gamma   90.00
#
_symmetry.space_group_name_H-M   'P 1'
#
loop_
_entity.id
_entity.type
_entity.pdbx_description
1 polymer ?
#
loop_
_entity_poly.entity_id
_entity_poly.type
_entity_poly.pdbx_seq_one_letter_code
_entity_poly.pdbx_strand_id
1 'polypeptide(L)'
;MEQHFLEEQINLQQSSWCKGQKPLAHQLSCCPAGPGKYIRYNILLKDLLDYSLPFVTVETGDGGILRLQINVKKKFMSNCSGWTKKNILLLLTVASVFIGVAIGFGLKLVPKLGPAGIETISLLGELFIRMLQMTVLPLVTCSVMIGLATLDPRTSKRVIVLSFAYYALTTTIAVITGVALALAIAPGKRTDWHDPNTREGVSNIAPPLSTQDALFDLFRGRVTGMITISTVCGVFLGRMREKGGMLVRILFVVDQITMKLISLIMWYSPVGIACLIAARLLEVVDLWRALSALGSYMATVISGFLIQMFFVQPLIYMLLTRKNPLTFMKGLLQVWVTAFVTSSRFDSTRIFD
;
A
#
# COMPACT_ATOMS: atom_id res chain seq x y z
N MET A 1 -10.65 -10.27 24.93
CA MET A 1 -9.58 -11.17 25.42
C MET A 1 -8.21 -10.51 25.27
N GLU A 2 -8.00 -9.67 24.24
CA GLU A 2 -6.83 -8.77 24.11
C GLU A 2 -6.77 -7.64 25.15
N GLN A 3 -7.91 -7.10 25.62
CA GLN A 3 -7.88 -5.99 26.59
C GLN A 3 -7.38 -6.39 27.99
N HIS A 4 -7.63 -7.64 28.41
CA HIS A 4 -7.22 -8.10 29.74
C HIS A 4 -5.73 -8.52 29.80
N PHE A 5 -5.11 -8.79 28.64
CA PHE A 5 -3.69 -9.14 28.51
C PHE A 5 -2.80 -7.89 28.41
N LEU A 6 -3.35 -6.76 27.93
CA LEU A 6 -2.67 -5.46 27.90
C LEU A 6 -2.60 -4.79 29.29
N GLU A 7 -3.64 -4.91 30.13
CA GLU A 7 -3.58 -4.42 31.51
C GLU A 7 -2.56 -5.17 32.39
N GLU A 8 -2.37 -6.47 32.15
CA GLU A 8 -1.43 -7.30 32.93
C GLU A 8 0.05 -6.98 32.59
N GLN A 9 0.35 -6.61 31.33
CA GLN A 9 1.68 -6.15 30.91
C GLN A 9 2.00 -4.73 31.37
N ILE A 10 1.01 -3.84 31.45
CA ILE A 10 1.18 -2.47 31.98
C ILE A 10 1.47 -2.51 33.49
N ASN A 11 0.77 -3.35 34.26
CA ASN A 11 1.00 -3.49 35.70
C ASN A 11 2.37 -4.12 36.03
N LEU A 12 2.88 -5.06 35.21
CA LEU A 12 4.21 -5.63 35.41
C LEU A 12 5.33 -4.62 35.10
N GLN A 13 5.16 -3.77 34.09
CA GLN A 13 6.11 -2.68 33.78
C GLN A 13 6.08 -1.57 34.83
N GLN A 14 4.92 -1.20 35.40
CA GLN A 14 4.85 -0.23 36.50
C GLN A 14 5.47 -0.74 37.80
N SER A 15 5.39 -2.05 38.09
CA SER A 15 6.02 -2.64 39.29
C SER A 15 7.56 -2.60 39.28
N SER A 16 8.16 -2.50 38.08
CA SER A 16 9.61 -2.40 37.88
C SER A 16 10.14 -0.97 38.03
N TRP A 17 9.32 0.05 37.80
CA TRP A 17 9.73 1.47 37.84
C TRP A 17 9.48 2.14 39.20
N CYS A 18 8.71 1.52 40.10
CA CYS A 18 8.38 2.05 41.42
C CYS A 18 9.20 1.44 42.60
N LYS A 19 10.36 0.82 42.35
CA LYS A 19 11.31 0.46 43.42
C LYS A 19 12.52 1.38 43.39
N GLY A 20 12.36 2.57 43.98
CA GLY A 20 13.52 3.39 44.36
C GLY A 20 13.34 4.89 44.26
N GLN A 21 12.35 5.48 44.93
CA GLN A 21 12.47 6.79 45.59
C GLN A 21 11.22 7.06 46.44
N LYS A 22 11.44 7.39 47.72
CA LYS A 22 10.40 7.69 48.73
C LYS A 22 9.71 9.04 48.47
N PRO A 23 8.47 9.22 48.95
CA PRO A 23 7.60 10.33 48.59
C PRO A 23 7.79 11.53 49.52
N LEU A 24 7.58 12.76 49.03
CA LEU A 24 7.21 13.87 49.90
C LEU A 24 6.23 14.81 49.18
N ALA A 25 5.07 14.89 49.83
CA ALA A 25 3.95 15.77 49.54
C ALA A 25 4.28 17.23 49.89
N HIS A 26 3.37 18.12 49.46
CA HIS A 26 3.12 19.41 50.10
C HIS A 26 4.32 20.37 50.24
N GLN A 27 4.45 21.31 49.30
CA GLN A 27 4.79 22.70 49.63
C GLN A 27 4.38 23.64 48.48
N LEU A 28 3.10 24.01 48.49
CA LEU A 28 2.72 25.39 48.20
C LEU A 28 3.31 26.24 49.34
N SER A 29 4.35 27.01 49.07
CA SER A 29 4.65 28.19 49.86
C SER A 29 5.29 29.26 48.98
N CYS A 30 4.78 30.47 49.16
CA CYS A 30 5.08 31.67 48.41
C CYS A 30 6.58 32.04 48.51
N CYS A 31 7.14 32.57 47.43
CA CYS A 31 8.28 33.48 47.53
C CYS A 31 8.13 34.65 46.51
N PRO A 32 8.47 35.88 46.92
CA PRO A 32 8.14 37.11 46.21
C PRO A 32 9.12 37.42 45.05
N ALA A 33 8.73 38.42 44.26
CA ALA A 33 9.35 38.81 43.00
C ALA A 33 10.81 39.30 43.09
N GLY A 34 11.63 38.83 42.15
CA GLY A 34 12.97 39.32 41.80
C GLY A 34 13.28 39.02 40.32
N PRO A 35 14.18 39.75 39.64
CA PRO A 35 14.17 39.94 38.20
C PRO A 35 14.71 38.72 37.47
N GLY A 36 13.82 38.01 36.76
CA GLY A 36 14.19 36.83 35.97
C GLY A 36 13.03 36.10 35.30
N LYS A 37 11.87 36.75 35.16
CA LYS A 37 10.68 36.19 34.51
C LYS A 37 10.78 36.31 32.98
N TYR A 38 11.69 35.55 32.36
CA TYR A 38 11.66 35.35 30.91
C TYR A 38 11.71 33.87 30.47
N ILE A 39 12.03 32.96 31.38
CA ILE A 39 12.21 31.54 31.01
C ILE A 39 10.88 30.77 31.00
N ARG A 40 9.87 31.20 31.78
CA ARG A 40 8.66 30.40 32.02
C ARG A 40 7.53 30.57 30.99
N TYR A 41 7.56 31.60 30.14
CA TYR A 41 6.59 31.73 29.03
C TYR A 41 6.96 30.88 27.81
N ASN A 42 8.23 30.51 27.66
CA ASN A 42 8.71 29.81 26.45
C ASN A 42 8.30 28.32 26.41
N ILE A 43 7.89 27.76 27.54
CA ILE A 43 7.40 26.38 27.62
C ILE A 43 5.88 26.33 27.36
N LEU A 44 5.11 27.27 27.89
CA LEU A 44 3.66 27.31 27.75
C LEU A 44 3.17 27.72 26.36
N LEU A 45 3.97 28.46 25.58
CA LEU A 45 3.63 28.78 24.19
C LEU A 45 3.96 27.64 23.21
N LYS A 46 4.86 26.73 23.60
CA LYS A 46 5.33 25.63 22.76
C LYS A 46 4.30 24.51 22.66
N ASP A 47 3.49 24.33 23.71
CA ASP A 47 2.43 23.33 23.76
C ASP A 47 1.12 23.78 23.08
N LEU A 48 0.96 25.07 22.77
CA LEU A 48 -0.25 25.62 22.14
C LEU A 48 -0.15 25.86 20.62
N LEU A 49 1.03 25.68 20.02
CA LEU A 49 1.30 26.04 18.61
C LEU A 49 1.91 24.88 17.80
N ASP A 50 1.43 23.66 18.03
CA ASP A 50 1.81 22.47 17.23
C ASP A 50 1.04 22.37 15.90
N TYR A 51 0.59 23.51 15.37
CA TYR A 51 0.00 23.62 14.03
C TYR A 51 0.93 24.44 13.12
N SER A 52 1.85 23.72 12.47
CA SER A 52 2.43 24.02 11.15
C SER A 52 2.95 25.45 10.89
N LEU A 53 3.86 26.00 11.73
CA LEU A 53 4.66 27.17 11.37
C LEU A 53 6.14 27.01 11.79
N PRO A 54 7.11 27.43 10.95
CA PRO A 54 8.51 27.14 11.16
C PRO A 54 9.12 28.05 12.25
N PHE A 55 9.76 27.42 13.23
CA PHE A 55 10.68 27.98 14.25
C PHE A 55 11.17 29.42 13.98
N VAL A 56 10.70 30.37 14.79
CA VAL A 56 11.18 31.76 14.85
C VAL A 56 12.25 31.86 15.93
N THR A 57 13.47 32.24 15.58
CA THR A 57 14.51 32.60 16.55
C THR A 57 14.57 34.13 16.66
N VAL A 58 14.41 34.64 17.88
CA VAL A 58 14.47 36.07 18.20
C VAL A 58 15.83 36.36 18.82
N GLU A 59 16.64 37.21 18.18
CA GLU A 59 17.82 37.81 18.82
C GLU A 59 17.48 39.21 19.32
N THR A 60 17.80 39.48 20.59
CA THR A 60 17.72 40.80 21.22
C THR A 60 19.01 41.55 20.98
N GLY A 61 18.97 42.62 20.19
CA GLY A 61 20.03 43.63 20.13
C GLY A 61 19.76 44.79 21.08
N ASP A 62 20.81 45.41 21.62
CA ASP A 62 20.83 46.45 22.66
C ASP A 62 20.26 47.82 22.23
N GLY A 63 19.11 47.84 21.55
CA GLY A 63 18.45 49.05 21.09
C GLY A 63 16.94 48.91 20.87
N GLY A 64 16.30 47.85 21.37
CA GLY A 64 14.84 47.77 21.45
C GLY A 64 14.07 47.67 20.13
N ILE A 65 14.71 47.42 18.98
CA ILE A 65 14.02 47.23 17.70
C ILE A 65 14.17 45.77 17.24
N LEU A 66 13.07 45.01 17.33
CA LEU A 66 12.95 43.64 16.83
C LEU A 66 12.83 43.65 15.29
N ARG A 67 13.90 43.30 14.57
CA ARG A 67 13.83 43.02 13.13
C ARG A 67 13.70 41.51 12.90
N LEU A 68 12.49 41.08 12.53
CA LEU A 68 12.20 39.73 12.05
C LEU A 68 12.71 39.58 10.61
N GLN A 69 13.82 38.88 10.43
CA GLN A 69 14.30 38.46 9.10
C GLN A 69 13.96 36.98 8.90
N ILE A 70 12.84 36.70 8.24
CA ILE A 70 12.46 35.34 7.85
C ILE A 70 13.24 34.97 6.59
N ASN A 71 14.38 34.31 6.75
CA ASN A 71 15.17 33.84 5.61
C ASN A 71 14.66 32.47 5.12
N VAL A 72 13.59 32.47 4.32
CA VAL A 72 12.86 31.29 3.81
C VAL A 72 13.73 30.40 2.90
N LYS A 73 14.66 31.00 2.15
CA LYS A 73 15.37 30.33 1.05
C LYS A 73 16.31 29.20 1.50
N LYS A 74 16.98 29.36 2.64
CA LYS A 74 17.90 28.35 3.20
C LYS A 74 17.17 27.18 3.86
N LYS A 75 16.03 27.43 4.52
CA LYS A 75 15.26 26.39 5.21
C LYS A 75 14.49 25.49 4.25
N PHE A 76 13.97 26.05 3.15
CA PHE A 76 13.29 25.27 2.10
C PHE A 76 14.23 24.23 1.45
N MET A 77 15.46 24.62 1.11
CA MET A 77 16.45 23.71 0.47
C MET A 77 16.96 22.61 1.42
N SER A 78 17.19 22.95 2.70
CA SER A 78 17.58 21.98 3.73
C SER A 78 16.46 20.98 4.05
N ASN A 79 15.21 21.46 4.12
CA ASN A 79 14.06 20.61 4.40
C ASN A 79 13.71 19.69 3.21
N CYS A 80 13.90 20.18 1.97
CA CYS A 80 13.75 19.37 0.76
C CYS A 80 14.77 18.22 0.74
N SER A 81 16.04 18.46 1.07
CA SER A 81 17.07 17.40 1.18
C SER A 81 16.71 16.33 2.22
N GLY A 82 16.16 16.73 3.37
CA GLY A 82 15.68 15.81 4.40
C GLY A 82 14.48 14.98 3.94
N TRP A 83 13.57 15.56 3.17
CA TRP A 83 12.42 14.87 2.58
C TRP A 83 12.83 13.91 1.45
N THR A 84 13.76 14.32 0.59
CA THR A 84 14.31 13.52 -0.52
C THR A 84 15.00 12.25 -0.03
N LYS A 85 15.76 12.33 1.07
CA LYS A 85 16.39 11.15 1.68
C LYS A 85 15.37 10.15 2.25
N LYS A 86 14.25 10.64 2.77
CA LYS A 86 13.17 9.80 3.32
C LYS A 86 12.35 9.11 2.23
N ASN A 87 12.15 9.78 1.10
CA ASN A 87 11.33 9.28 -0.02
C ASN A 87 12.16 8.88 -1.25
N ILE A 88 13.43 8.51 -1.05
CA ILE A 88 14.37 8.22 -2.14
C ILE A 88 13.88 7.11 -3.07
N LEU A 89 13.23 6.08 -2.51
CA LEU A 89 12.72 4.95 -3.28
C LEU A 89 11.60 5.38 -4.24
N LEU A 90 10.69 6.23 -3.79
CA LEU A 90 9.59 6.77 -4.60
C LEU A 90 10.15 7.67 -5.71
N LEU A 91 11.11 8.54 -5.37
CA LEU A 91 11.75 9.39 -6.36
C LEU A 91 12.51 8.58 -7.41
N LEU A 92 13.18 7.50 -7.00
CA LEU A 92 13.86 6.59 -7.92
C LEU A 92 12.89 5.89 -8.88
N THR A 93 11.73 5.43 -8.42
CA THR A 93 10.74 4.78 -9.31
C THR A 93 10.07 5.77 -10.26
N VAL A 94 9.80 7.00 -9.82
CA VAL A 94 9.29 8.04 -10.71
C VAL A 94 10.34 8.43 -11.75
N ALA A 95 11.58 8.67 -11.32
CA ALA A 95 12.69 8.95 -12.23
C ALA A 95 12.92 7.81 -13.22
N SER A 96 12.79 6.56 -12.78
CA SER A 96 13.02 5.40 -13.65
C SER A 96 11.99 5.27 -14.77
N VAL A 97 10.73 5.68 -14.55
CA VAL A 97 9.72 5.75 -15.61
C VAL A 97 10.15 6.74 -16.70
N PHE A 98 10.57 7.96 -16.31
CA PHE A 98 11.04 8.95 -17.28
C PHE A 98 12.30 8.49 -18.02
N ILE A 99 13.26 7.89 -17.30
CA ILE A 99 14.49 7.32 -17.87
C ILE A 99 14.15 6.19 -18.85
N GLY A 100 13.25 5.28 -18.48
CA GLY A 100 12.80 4.18 -19.34
C GLY A 100 12.13 4.67 -20.62
N VAL A 101 11.29 5.71 -20.54
CA VAL A 101 10.67 6.33 -21.72
C VAL A 101 11.73 7.00 -22.61
N ALA A 102 12.67 7.75 -22.03
CA ALA A 102 13.73 8.42 -22.77
C ALA A 102 14.66 7.41 -23.48
N ILE A 103 15.06 6.33 -22.80
CA ILE A 103 15.86 5.25 -23.37
C ILE A 103 15.09 4.53 -24.48
N GLY A 104 13.83 4.17 -24.25
CA GLY A 104 13.00 3.51 -25.26
C GLY A 104 12.82 4.34 -26.53
N PHE A 105 12.60 5.65 -26.40
CA PHE A 105 12.51 6.56 -27.54
C PHE A 105 13.86 6.78 -28.23
N GLY A 106 14.94 6.94 -27.46
CA GLY A 106 16.30 7.11 -27.99
C GLY A 106 16.77 5.90 -28.80
N LEU A 107 16.48 4.69 -28.32
CA LEU A 107 16.78 3.44 -29.03
C LEU A 107 15.99 3.30 -30.34
N LYS A 108 14.76 3.81 -30.38
CA LYS A 108 13.94 3.82 -31.60
C LYS A 108 14.45 4.80 -32.67
N LEU A 109 15.05 5.92 -32.26
CA LEU A 109 15.62 6.92 -33.16
C LEU A 109 17.00 6.55 -33.71
N VAL A 110 17.74 5.67 -33.02
CA VAL A 110 19.08 5.21 -33.44
C VAL A 110 19.00 3.74 -33.86
N PRO A 111 18.57 3.44 -35.11
CA PRO A 111 18.45 2.07 -35.62
C PRO A 111 19.77 1.30 -35.78
N LYS A 112 20.89 1.85 -35.29
CA LYS A 112 22.25 1.27 -35.39
C LYS A 112 22.75 0.61 -34.11
N LEU A 113 22.01 0.64 -32.99
CA LEU A 113 22.38 -0.20 -31.84
C LEU A 113 22.04 -1.65 -32.19
N GLY A 114 23.08 -2.49 -32.30
CA GLY A 114 22.94 -3.88 -32.71
C GLY A 114 21.96 -4.69 -31.85
N PRO A 115 21.49 -5.84 -32.36
CA PRO A 115 20.46 -6.68 -31.72
C PRO A 115 20.80 -7.08 -30.28
N ALA A 116 22.09 -7.19 -29.94
CA ALA A 116 22.57 -7.52 -28.60
C ALA A 116 22.14 -6.51 -27.50
N GLY A 117 22.03 -5.21 -27.84
CA GLY A 117 21.63 -4.19 -26.86
C GLY A 117 20.15 -4.26 -26.49
N ILE A 118 19.30 -4.60 -27.47
CA ILE A 118 17.85 -4.74 -27.30
C ILE A 118 17.54 -5.99 -26.46
N GLU A 119 18.19 -7.10 -26.78
CA GLU A 119 18.04 -8.37 -26.06
C GLU A 119 18.44 -8.26 -24.58
N THR A 120 19.51 -7.51 -24.28
CA THR A 120 19.97 -7.31 -22.90
C THR A 120 18.95 -6.51 -22.07
N ILE A 121 18.32 -5.48 -22.66
CA ILE A 121 17.32 -4.65 -21.99
C ILE A 121 16.03 -5.45 -21.74
N SER A 122 15.59 -6.25 -22.71
CA SER A 122 14.41 -7.11 -22.54
C SER A 122 14.65 -8.20 -21.49
N LEU A 123 15.84 -8.80 -21.46
CA LEU A 123 16.23 -9.80 -20.47
C LEU A 123 16.18 -9.23 -19.04
N LEU A 124 16.67 -8.00 -18.83
CA LEU A 124 16.68 -7.38 -17.50
C LEU A 124 15.26 -7.07 -17.00
N GLY A 125 14.37 -6.64 -17.90
CA GLY A 125 12.95 -6.44 -17.59
C GLY A 125 12.23 -7.74 -17.27
N GLU A 126 12.52 -8.82 -18.00
CA GLU A 126 11.93 -10.13 -17.72
C GLU A 126 12.43 -10.73 -16.40
N LEU A 127 13.73 -10.56 -16.08
CA LEU A 127 14.30 -10.97 -14.80
C LEU A 127 13.57 -10.31 -13.63
N PHE A 128 13.24 -9.02 -13.74
CA PHE A 128 12.47 -8.30 -12.72
C PHE A 128 11.09 -8.94 -12.47
N ILE A 129 10.34 -9.23 -13.54
CA ILE A 129 9.02 -9.88 -13.43
C ILE A 129 9.17 -11.28 -12.81
N ARG A 130 10.18 -12.05 -13.21
CA ARG A 130 10.46 -13.39 -12.66
C ARG A 130 10.82 -13.34 -11.17
N MET A 131 11.58 -12.34 -10.73
CA MET A 131 11.89 -12.14 -9.30
C MET A 131 10.62 -11.83 -8.48
N LEU A 132 9.73 -10.96 -8.99
CA LEU A 132 8.44 -10.69 -8.35
C LEU A 132 7.59 -11.97 -8.26
N GLN A 133 7.48 -12.73 -9.35
CA GLN A 133 6.71 -13.98 -9.39
C GLN A 133 7.26 -15.06 -8.44
N MET A 134 8.58 -15.18 -8.31
CA MET A 134 9.21 -16.09 -7.36
C MET A 134 8.86 -15.75 -5.90
N THR A 135 8.66 -14.46 -5.59
CA THR A 135 8.40 -13.99 -4.22
C THR A 135 6.93 -14.02 -3.85
N VAL A 136 6.02 -13.86 -4.82
CA VAL A 136 4.56 -13.98 -4.60
C VAL A 136 4.21 -15.35 -4.04
N LEU A 137 4.89 -16.39 -4.53
CA LEU A 137 4.63 -17.79 -4.21
C LEU A 137 4.74 -18.12 -2.70
N PRO A 138 5.90 -17.92 -2.03
CA PRO A 138 6.03 -18.19 -0.60
C PRO A 138 5.27 -17.18 0.26
N LEU A 139 5.09 -15.94 -0.21
CA LEU A 139 4.37 -14.91 0.51
C LEU A 139 2.89 -15.28 0.67
N VAL A 140 2.22 -15.63 -0.43
CA VAL A 140 0.80 -15.98 -0.42
C VAL A 140 0.56 -17.26 0.39
N THR A 141 1.41 -18.27 0.23
CA THR A 141 1.21 -19.55 0.94
C THR A 141 1.38 -19.39 2.45
N CYS A 142 2.44 -18.71 2.92
CA CYS A 142 2.66 -18.49 4.34
C CYS A 142 1.61 -17.55 4.93
N SER A 143 1.33 -16.42 4.29
CA SER A 143 0.40 -15.41 4.78
C SER A 143 -1.03 -15.95 4.91
N VAL A 144 -1.52 -16.71 3.92
CA VAL A 144 -2.85 -17.35 3.98
C VAL A 144 -2.89 -18.42 5.08
N MET A 145 -1.86 -19.26 5.19
CA MET A 145 -1.82 -20.30 6.22
C MET A 145 -1.80 -19.72 7.63
N ILE A 146 -0.99 -18.69 7.91
CA ILE A 146 -0.93 -18.00 9.20
C ILE A 146 -2.26 -17.31 9.49
N GLY A 147 -2.81 -16.59 8.51
CA GLY A 147 -4.08 -15.87 8.65
C GLY A 147 -5.24 -16.79 9.01
N LEU A 148 -5.27 -18.01 8.46
CA LEU A 148 -6.30 -18.99 8.79
C LEU A 148 -6.03 -19.77 10.07
N ALA A 149 -4.76 -20.02 10.41
CA ALA A 149 -4.38 -20.76 11.61
C ALA A 149 -4.56 -19.94 12.90
N THR A 150 -4.51 -18.61 12.80
CA THR A 150 -4.72 -17.68 13.93
C THR A 150 -6.17 -17.31 14.17
N LEU A 151 -7.09 -17.76 13.31
CA LEU A 151 -8.53 -17.56 13.51
C LEU A 151 -8.99 -18.39 14.71
N ASP A 152 -9.25 -17.70 15.82
CA ASP A 152 -9.82 -18.33 16.99
C ASP A 152 -11.23 -18.87 16.70
N PRO A 153 -11.48 -20.19 16.83
CA PRO A 153 -12.81 -20.75 16.63
C PRO A 153 -13.82 -20.33 17.72
N ARG A 154 -13.32 -19.66 18.78
CA ARG A 154 -14.11 -19.10 19.89
C ARG A 154 -14.69 -17.73 19.56
N THR A 155 -14.12 -17.01 18.60
CA THR A 155 -14.75 -15.81 18.05
C THR A 155 -16.12 -16.21 17.50
N SER A 156 -17.15 -15.37 17.70
CA SER A 156 -18.50 -15.72 17.28
C SER A 156 -18.51 -16.10 15.80
N LYS A 157 -18.81 -17.37 15.50
CA LYS A 157 -18.88 -17.90 14.12
C LYS A 157 -19.76 -17.02 13.24
N ARG A 158 -20.79 -16.40 13.82
CA ARG A 158 -21.68 -15.46 13.15
C ARG A 158 -20.96 -14.21 12.66
N VAL A 159 -20.02 -13.66 13.43
CA VAL A 159 -19.25 -12.47 13.06
C VAL A 159 -18.27 -12.81 11.94
N ILE A 160 -17.55 -13.93 12.03
CA ILE A 160 -16.61 -14.37 10.98
C ILE A 160 -17.36 -14.63 9.67
N VAL A 161 -18.45 -15.38 9.72
CA VAL A 161 -19.25 -15.72 8.53
C VAL A 161 -19.86 -14.46 7.92
N LEU A 162 -20.37 -13.53 8.73
CA LEU A 162 -20.93 -12.27 8.22
C LEU A 162 -19.88 -11.41 7.54
N SER A 163 -18.69 -11.27 8.14
CA SER A 163 -17.58 -10.51 7.55
C SER A 163 -17.10 -11.14 6.24
N PHE A 164 -16.92 -12.46 6.21
CA PHE A 164 -16.52 -13.17 5.00
C PHE A 164 -17.59 -13.05 3.90
N ALA A 165 -18.87 -13.24 4.24
CA ALA A 165 -19.97 -13.07 3.29
C ALA A 165 -20.04 -11.64 2.74
N TYR A 166 -19.84 -10.63 3.59
CA TYR A 166 -19.76 -9.23 3.17
C TYR A 166 -18.61 -8.99 2.18
N TYR A 167 -17.40 -9.48 2.47
CA TYR A 167 -16.26 -9.37 1.57
C TYR A 167 -16.48 -10.14 0.24
N ALA A 168 -17.02 -11.36 0.29
CA ALA A 168 -17.30 -12.16 -0.90
C ALA A 168 -18.37 -11.50 -1.81
N LEU A 169 -19.43 -10.95 -1.22
CA LEU A 169 -20.48 -10.27 -1.97
C LEU A 169 -19.96 -8.95 -2.59
N THR A 170 -19.24 -8.15 -1.81
CA THR A 170 -18.69 -6.86 -2.29
C THR A 170 -17.65 -7.04 -3.39
N THR A 171 -16.77 -8.04 -3.28
CA THR A 171 -15.77 -8.38 -4.32
C THR A 171 -16.42 -8.92 -5.58
N THR A 172 -17.45 -9.76 -5.46
CA THR A 172 -18.21 -10.25 -6.61
C THR A 172 -18.87 -9.09 -7.37
N ILE A 173 -19.53 -8.16 -6.66
CA ILE A 173 -20.11 -6.95 -7.27
C ILE A 173 -19.02 -6.07 -7.89
N ALA A 174 -17.85 -5.94 -7.24
CA ALA A 174 -16.72 -5.19 -7.77
C ALA A 174 -16.22 -5.77 -9.11
N VAL A 175 -16.07 -7.09 -9.19
CA VAL A 175 -15.65 -7.79 -10.41
C VAL A 175 -16.68 -7.63 -11.51
N ILE A 176 -17.97 -7.81 -11.22
CA ILE A 176 -19.05 -7.62 -12.21
C ILE A 176 -19.04 -6.19 -12.74
N THR A 177 -18.94 -5.20 -11.85
CA THR A 177 -18.90 -3.77 -12.23
C THR A 177 -17.66 -3.46 -13.07
N GLY A 178 -16.49 -3.96 -12.67
CA GLY A 178 -15.23 -3.77 -13.40
C GLY A 178 -15.25 -4.40 -14.80
N VAL A 179 -15.76 -5.63 -14.92
CA VAL A 179 -15.91 -6.31 -16.21
C VAL A 179 -16.95 -5.58 -17.08
N ALA A 180 -18.09 -5.19 -16.53
CA ALA A 180 -19.12 -4.44 -17.26
C ALA A 180 -18.56 -3.11 -17.81
N LEU A 181 -17.80 -2.37 -17.00
CA LEU A 181 -17.17 -1.12 -17.41
C LEU A 181 -16.08 -1.34 -18.47
N ALA A 182 -15.25 -2.38 -18.30
CA ALA A 182 -14.20 -2.72 -19.26
C ALA A 182 -14.79 -3.12 -20.63
N LEU A 183 -15.92 -3.84 -20.65
CA LEU A 183 -16.63 -4.20 -21.87
C LEU A 183 -17.35 -2.99 -22.51
N ALA A 184 -17.89 -2.09 -21.70
CA ALA A 184 -18.57 -0.89 -22.18
C ALA A 184 -17.62 0.12 -22.84
N ILE A 185 -16.45 0.35 -22.24
CA ILE A 185 -15.45 1.30 -22.75
C ILE A 185 -14.53 0.65 -23.80
N ALA A 186 -14.31 -0.67 -23.69
CA ALA A 186 -13.43 -1.46 -24.55
C ALA A 186 -12.08 -0.76 -24.83
N PRO A 187 -11.29 -0.42 -23.79
CA PRO A 187 -10.03 0.28 -23.96
C PRO A 187 -9.10 -0.54 -24.86
N GLY A 188 -8.53 0.10 -25.89
CA GLY A 188 -7.62 -0.55 -26.85
C GLY A 188 -8.25 -1.17 -28.10
N LYS A 189 -9.59 -1.27 -28.21
CA LYS A 189 -10.24 -1.79 -29.44
C LYS A 189 -10.22 -0.81 -30.63
N ARG A 190 -9.91 0.47 -30.39
CA ARG A 190 -9.83 1.54 -31.40
C ARG A 190 -8.45 1.72 -32.04
N THR A 191 -7.49 0.88 -31.68
CA THR A 191 -6.19 0.82 -32.34
C THR A 191 -6.20 -0.38 -33.26
N ASP A 192 -6.35 -0.14 -34.57
CA ASP A 192 -6.22 -1.14 -35.62
C ASP A 192 -4.77 -1.62 -35.71
N TRP A 193 -4.34 -2.44 -34.75
CA TRP A 193 -3.13 -3.23 -34.88
C TRP A 193 -3.47 -4.38 -35.83
N HIS A 194 -3.41 -4.10 -37.12
CA HIS A 194 -3.50 -5.13 -38.15
C HIS A 194 -2.26 -6.00 -38.09
N ASP A 195 -2.29 -7.03 -37.26
CA ASP A 195 -1.44 -8.20 -37.42
C ASP A 195 -2.19 -9.16 -38.38
N PRO A 196 -1.70 -9.38 -39.62
CA PRO A 196 -2.35 -10.28 -40.57
C PRO A 196 -2.42 -11.74 -40.09
N ASN A 197 -1.72 -12.09 -39.00
CA ASN A 197 -1.71 -13.44 -38.43
C ASN A 197 -2.61 -13.63 -37.19
N THR A 198 -3.31 -12.61 -36.68
CA THR A 198 -4.21 -12.79 -35.51
C THR A 198 -5.65 -13.13 -35.89
N ARG A 199 -5.85 -13.85 -37.00
CA ARG A 199 -7.16 -14.36 -37.44
C ARG A 199 -7.38 -15.86 -37.21
N GLU A 200 -6.60 -16.51 -36.35
CA GLU A 200 -6.78 -17.95 -36.05
C GLU A 200 -6.78 -18.32 -34.55
N GLY A 201 -6.97 -17.37 -33.64
CA GLY A 201 -6.92 -17.64 -32.19
C GLY A 201 -8.26 -17.79 -31.46
N VAL A 202 -9.41 -17.53 -32.10
CA VAL A 202 -10.71 -17.45 -31.39
C VAL A 202 -11.76 -18.42 -31.95
N SER A 203 -11.50 -19.13 -33.07
CA SER A 203 -12.47 -20.10 -33.61
C SER A 203 -12.18 -21.57 -33.32
N ASN A 204 -11.08 -21.92 -32.64
CA ASN A 204 -10.71 -23.34 -32.42
C ASN A 204 -10.23 -23.70 -30.98
N ILE A 205 -10.40 -22.83 -29.99
CA ILE A 205 -10.13 -23.17 -28.57
C ILE A 205 -11.45 -23.23 -27.80
N ALA A 206 -12.24 -24.24 -28.09
CA ALA A 206 -13.15 -24.85 -27.14
C ALA A 206 -13.52 -26.25 -27.68
N PRO A 207 -12.77 -27.32 -27.34
CA PRO A 207 -13.44 -28.61 -27.16
C PRO A 207 -14.66 -28.39 -26.24
N PRO A 208 -15.74 -29.18 -26.33
CA PRO A 208 -16.93 -28.96 -25.51
C PRO A 208 -16.51 -28.81 -24.05
N LEU A 209 -16.56 -27.58 -23.53
CA LEU A 209 -16.12 -27.24 -22.19
C LEU A 209 -17.12 -27.89 -21.25
N SER A 210 -16.85 -29.14 -20.87
CA SER A 210 -17.49 -29.77 -19.74
C SER A 210 -17.23 -28.86 -18.54
N THR A 211 -18.25 -28.57 -17.76
CA THR A 211 -18.13 -27.72 -16.55
C THR A 211 -17.07 -28.26 -15.60
N GLN A 212 -16.74 -29.55 -15.68
CA GLN A 212 -15.67 -30.19 -14.92
C GLN A 212 -14.27 -29.76 -15.40
N ASP A 213 -14.03 -29.68 -16.72
CA ASP A 213 -12.73 -29.30 -17.28
C ASP A 213 -12.43 -27.82 -17.06
N ALA A 214 -13.45 -26.95 -17.17
CA ALA A 214 -13.32 -25.53 -16.85
C ALA A 214 -13.02 -25.30 -15.35
N LEU A 215 -13.61 -26.11 -14.46
CA LEU A 215 -13.40 -26.03 -13.02
C LEU A 215 -12.00 -26.58 -12.66
N PHE A 216 -11.56 -27.66 -13.31
CA PHE A 216 -10.20 -28.16 -13.16
C PHE A 216 -9.15 -27.18 -13.70
N ASP A 217 -9.38 -26.51 -14.82
CA ASP A 217 -8.47 -25.46 -15.33
C ASP A 217 -8.41 -24.24 -14.39
N LEU A 218 -9.53 -23.89 -13.75
CA LEU A 218 -9.56 -22.84 -12.74
C LEU A 218 -8.71 -23.20 -11.51
N PHE A 219 -8.71 -24.47 -11.08
CA PHE A 219 -7.80 -24.97 -10.05
C PHE A 219 -6.36 -25.19 -10.52
N ARG A 220 -6.14 -25.47 -11.82
CA ARG A 220 -4.82 -25.66 -12.43
C ARG A 220 -4.09 -24.35 -12.68
N GLY A 221 -4.77 -23.21 -12.61
CA GLY A 221 -4.13 -21.90 -12.54
C GLY A 221 -3.04 -21.94 -11.47
N ARG A 222 -1.77 -21.75 -11.88
CA ARG A 222 -0.58 -21.97 -11.04
C ARG A 222 -0.66 -21.33 -9.65
N VAL A 223 -1.36 -20.20 -9.54
CA VAL A 223 -1.57 -19.46 -8.28
C VAL A 223 -2.81 -19.93 -7.52
N THR A 224 -3.93 -20.21 -8.21
CA THR A 224 -5.20 -20.63 -7.60
C THR A 224 -5.08 -21.97 -6.87
N GLY A 225 -4.40 -22.95 -7.48
CA GLY A 225 -4.16 -24.25 -6.84
C GLY A 225 -3.38 -24.13 -5.53
N MET A 226 -2.43 -23.21 -5.48
CA MET A 226 -1.62 -22.96 -4.28
C MET A 226 -2.40 -22.27 -3.17
N ILE A 227 -3.21 -21.28 -3.51
CA ILE A 227 -4.11 -20.64 -2.55
C ILE A 227 -5.07 -21.69 -1.94
N THR A 228 -5.58 -22.61 -2.77
CA THR A 228 -6.50 -23.67 -2.32
C THR A 228 -5.82 -24.62 -1.32
N ILE A 229 -4.64 -25.13 -1.65
CA ILE A 229 -3.87 -26.03 -0.75
C ILE A 229 -3.49 -25.32 0.55
N SER A 230 -3.00 -24.07 0.45
CA SER A 230 -2.66 -23.26 1.63
C SER A 230 -3.88 -22.95 2.49
N THR A 231 -5.05 -22.76 1.89
CA THR A 231 -6.30 -22.54 2.63
C THR A 231 -6.69 -23.78 3.43
N VAL A 232 -6.70 -24.95 2.78
CA VAL A 232 -7.02 -26.22 3.45
C VAL A 232 -6.02 -26.49 4.58
N CYS A 233 -4.72 -26.37 4.30
CA CYS A 233 -3.66 -26.60 5.28
C CYS A 233 -3.73 -25.60 6.46
N GLY A 234 -3.99 -24.31 6.17
CA GLY A 234 -4.19 -23.28 7.20
C GLY A 234 -5.35 -23.58 8.14
N VAL A 235 -6.49 -24.05 7.61
CA VAL A 235 -7.64 -24.46 8.44
C VAL A 235 -7.31 -25.67 9.31
N PHE A 236 -6.61 -26.68 8.78
CA PHE A 236 -6.18 -27.85 9.57
C PHE A 236 -5.18 -27.43 10.67
N LEU A 237 -4.24 -26.53 10.38
CA LEU A 237 -3.29 -26.01 11.36
C LEU A 237 -3.98 -25.27 12.51
N GLY A 238 -4.97 -24.43 12.20
CA GLY A 238 -5.78 -23.77 13.22
C GLY A 238 -6.53 -24.75 14.13
N ARG A 239 -6.89 -25.94 13.62
CA ARG A 239 -7.54 -26.99 14.44
C ARG A 239 -6.58 -27.75 15.33
N MET A 240 -5.29 -27.81 15.01
CA MET A 240 -4.29 -28.58 15.76
C MET A 240 -3.83 -27.93 17.09
N ARG A 241 -4.41 -26.79 17.48
CA ARG A 241 -4.17 -26.06 18.74
C ARG A 241 -2.67 -26.02 19.08
N GLU A 242 -2.28 -26.62 20.19
CA GLU A 242 -0.92 -26.57 20.75
C GLU A 242 0.13 -27.26 19.88
N LYS A 243 -0.24 -28.35 19.18
CA LYS A 243 0.68 -29.08 18.29
C LYS A 243 0.97 -28.32 16.99
N GLY A 244 0.01 -27.51 16.52
CA GLY A 244 0.16 -26.69 15.31
C GLY A 244 0.97 -25.41 15.53
N GLY A 245 1.08 -24.93 16.77
CA GLY A 245 1.72 -23.66 17.11
C GLY A 245 3.19 -23.56 16.68
N MET A 246 3.94 -24.67 16.75
CA MET A 246 5.33 -24.69 16.27
C MET A 246 5.43 -24.44 14.76
N LEU A 247 4.57 -25.07 13.96
CA LEU A 247 4.58 -24.89 12.51
C LEU A 247 4.12 -23.48 12.12
N VAL A 248 3.11 -22.92 12.79
CA VAL A 248 2.66 -21.54 12.56
C VAL A 248 3.78 -20.55 12.88
N ARG A 249 4.56 -20.78 13.94
CA ARG A 249 5.73 -19.95 14.26
C ARG A 249 6.81 -20.02 13.17
N ILE A 250 7.09 -21.20 12.62
CA ILE A 250 8.03 -21.35 11.49
C ILE A 250 7.51 -20.61 10.26
N LEU A 251 6.22 -20.77 9.92
CA LEU A 251 5.60 -20.07 8.79
C LEU A 251 5.68 -18.55 8.95
N PHE A 252 5.50 -18.03 10.16
CA PHE A 252 5.65 -16.61 10.45
C PHE A 252 7.09 -16.13 10.25
N VAL A 253 8.10 -16.91 10.66
CA VAL A 253 9.50 -16.57 10.39
C VAL A 253 9.80 -16.57 8.89
N VAL A 254 9.25 -17.53 8.13
CA VAL A 254 9.37 -17.53 6.67
C VAL A 254 8.72 -16.30 6.05
N ASP A 255 7.52 -15.91 6.49
CA ASP A 255 6.83 -14.70 6.04
C ASP A 255 7.67 -13.43 6.33
N GLN A 256 8.29 -13.34 7.51
CA GLN A 256 9.19 -12.22 7.82
C GLN A 256 10.45 -12.21 6.93
N ILE A 257 10.99 -13.38 6.57
CA ILE A 257 12.12 -13.49 5.65
C ILE A 257 11.70 -13.08 4.24
N THR A 258 10.53 -13.50 3.76
CA THR A 258 10.01 -13.10 2.44
C THR A 258 9.72 -11.60 2.39
N MET A 259 9.21 -10.99 3.46
CA MET A 259 9.04 -9.53 3.54
C MET A 259 10.38 -8.78 3.42
N LYS A 260 11.47 -9.30 4.01
CA LYS A 260 12.82 -8.72 3.82
C LYS A 260 13.32 -8.91 2.38
N LEU A 261 13.05 -10.06 1.76
CA LEU A 261 13.37 -10.31 0.36
C LEU A 261 12.64 -9.33 -0.57
N ILE A 262 11.37 -9.03 -0.31
CA ILE A 262 10.59 -8.04 -1.07
C ILE A 262 11.26 -6.67 -0.98
N SER A 263 11.74 -6.26 0.20
CA SER A 263 12.46 -4.99 0.35
C SER A 263 13.67 -4.90 -0.58
N LEU A 264 14.46 -5.97 -0.70
CA LEU A 264 15.59 -6.03 -1.63
C LEU A 264 15.14 -5.89 -3.10
N ILE A 265 14.05 -6.56 -3.48
CA ILE A 265 13.49 -6.49 -4.84
C ILE A 265 12.94 -5.08 -5.13
N MET A 266 12.36 -4.42 -4.13
CA MET A 266 11.88 -3.03 -4.26
C MET A 266 13.04 -2.07 -4.54
N TRP A 267 14.22 -2.27 -3.96
CA TRP A 267 15.42 -1.49 -4.28
C TRP A 267 15.93 -1.72 -5.72
N TYR A 268 15.71 -2.91 -6.26
CA TYR A 268 16.02 -3.22 -7.66
C TYR A 268 14.95 -2.70 -8.64
N SER A 269 13.72 -2.47 -8.17
CA SER A 269 12.57 -2.07 -8.98
C SER A 269 12.78 -0.85 -9.88
N PRO A 270 13.47 0.24 -9.49
CA PRO A 270 13.72 1.36 -10.39
C PRO A 270 14.41 0.92 -11.68
N VAL A 271 15.45 0.08 -11.58
CA VAL A 271 16.18 -0.43 -12.74
C VAL A 271 15.29 -1.36 -13.58
N GLY A 272 14.59 -2.30 -12.92
CA GLY A 272 13.68 -3.23 -13.60
C GLY A 272 12.56 -2.53 -14.36
N ILE A 273 11.94 -1.51 -13.76
CA ILE A 273 10.85 -0.72 -14.38
C ILE A 273 11.37 0.07 -15.59
N ALA A 274 12.55 0.72 -15.48
CA ALA A 274 13.12 1.47 -16.60
C ALA A 274 13.35 0.57 -17.82
N CYS A 275 13.96 -0.60 -17.62
CA CYS A 275 14.23 -1.56 -18.68
C CYS A 275 12.95 -2.20 -19.24
N LEU A 276 11.96 -2.50 -18.39
CA LEU A 276 10.67 -3.05 -18.83
C LEU A 276 9.92 -2.05 -19.71
N ILE A 277 9.87 -0.77 -19.33
CA ILE A 277 9.23 0.29 -20.11
C ILE A 277 9.96 0.49 -21.44
N ALA A 278 11.30 0.57 -21.41
CA ALA A 278 12.11 0.71 -22.61
C ALA A 278 11.89 -0.47 -23.58
N ALA A 279 11.88 -1.72 -23.09
CA ALA A 279 11.62 -2.90 -23.91
C ALA A 279 10.22 -2.88 -24.55
N ARG A 280 9.18 -2.53 -23.77
CA ARG A 280 7.80 -2.42 -24.28
C ARG A 280 7.62 -1.31 -25.31
N LEU A 281 8.38 -0.22 -25.19
CA LEU A 281 8.36 0.88 -26.16
C LEU A 281 8.97 0.50 -27.51
N LEU A 282 9.91 -0.44 -27.54
CA LEU A 282 10.52 -0.92 -28.79
C LEU A 282 9.56 -1.78 -29.62
N GLU A 283 8.70 -2.54 -28.97
CA GLU A 283 7.69 -3.38 -29.64
C GLU A 283 6.57 -2.55 -30.30
N VAL A 284 6.31 -1.33 -29.81
CA VAL A 284 5.21 -0.50 -30.26
C VAL A 284 5.63 0.46 -31.37
N VAL A 285 5.01 0.35 -32.54
CA VAL A 285 5.28 1.21 -33.70
C VAL A 285 4.72 2.64 -33.50
N ASP A 286 3.52 2.78 -32.93
CA ASP A 286 2.88 4.09 -32.72
C ASP A 286 2.75 4.48 -31.23
N LEU A 287 3.61 5.38 -30.76
CA LEU A 287 3.65 5.80 -29.36
C LEU A 287 2.38 6.55 -28.92
N TRP A 288 1.88 7.48 -29.74
CA TRP A 288 0.70 8.27 -29.41
C TRP A 288 -0.55 7.38 -29.27
N ARG A 289 -0.68 6.38 -30.15
CA ARG A 289 -1.77 5.41 -30.10
C ARG A 289 -1.67 4.54 -28.85
N ALA A 290 -0.50 4.03 -28.52
CA ALA A 290 -0.30 3.26 -27.30
C ALA A 290 -0.51 4.09 -26.02
N LEU A 291 -0.06 5.34 -25.99
CA LEU A 291 -0.30 6.25 -24.88
C LEU A 291 -1.79 6.56 -24.73
N SER A 292 -2.51 6.77 -25.83
CA SER A 292 -3.96 7.00 -25.82
C SER A 292 -4.73 5.76 -25.36
N ALA A 293 -4.30 4.55 -25.77
CA ALA A 293 -4.89 3.29 -25.34
C ALA A 293 -4.66 3.07 -23.83
N LEU A 294 -3.43 3.27 -23.36
CA LEU A 294 -3.11 3.19 -21.93
C LEU A 294 -3.86 4.25 -21.12
N GLY A 295 -4.00 5.47 -21.65
CA GLY A 295 -4.79 6.54 -21.05
C GLY A 295 -6.26 6.16 -20.90
N SER A 296 -6.88 5.58 -21.94
CA SER A 296 -8.25 5.08 -21.87
C SER A 296 -8.43 3.94 -20.86
N TYR A 297 -7.42 3.06 -20.74
CA TYR A 297 -7.39 2.03 -19.72
C TYR A 297 -7.31 2.63 -18.32
N MET A 298 -6.40 3.57 -18.08
CA MET A 298 -6.29 4.26 -16.79
C MET A 298 -7.57 5.00 -16.41
N ALA A 299 -8.20 5.71 -17.36
CA ALA A 299 -9.47 6.37 -17.13
C ALA A 299 -10.59 5.38 -16.77
N THR A 300 -10.63 4.21 -17.42
CA THR A 300 -11.57 3.12 -17.12
C THR A 300 -11.34 2.58 -15.70
N VAL A 301 -10.09 2.33 -15.31
CA VAL A 301 -9.77 1.82 -13.97
C VAL A 301 -10.11 2.85 -12.88
N ILE A 302 -9.74 4.12 -13.09
CA ILE A 302 -10.05 5.21 -12.15
C ILE A 302 -11.56 5.40 -12.00
N SER A 303 -12.31 5.44 -13.11
CA SER A 303 -13.77 5.53 -13.05
C SER A 303 -14.40 4.30 -12.39
N GLY A 304 -13.87 3.10 -12.62
CA GLY A 304 -14.28 1.88 -11.92
C GLY A 304 -14.09 1.97 -10.41
N PHE A 305 -12.94 2.45 -9.94
CA PHE A 305 -12.70 2.69 -8.51
C PHE A 305 -13.62 3.78 -7.95
N LEU A 306 -13.86 4.86 -8.69
CA LEU A 306 -14.79 5.93 -8.26
C LEU A 306 -16.22 5.41 -8.14
N ILE A 307 -16.71 4.63 -9.12
CA ILE A 307 -18.05 4.04 -9.08
C ILE A 307 -18.16 3.07 -7.90
N GLN A 308 -17.14 2.21 -7.72
CA GLN A 308 -17.11 1.27 -6.61
C GLN A 308 -17.13 2.00 -5.25
N MET A 309 -16.32 3.05 -5.11
CA MET A 309 -16.15 3.79 -3.86
C MET A 309 -17.34 4.69 -3.51
N PHE A 310 -17.93 5.40 -4.48
CA PHE A 310 -18.99 6.38 -4.23
C PHE A 310 -20.40 5.83 -4.37
N PHE A 311 -20.61 4.81 -5.20
CA PHE A 311 -21.94 4.25 -5.44
C PHE A 311 -22.09 2.88 -4.77
N VAL A 312 -21.22 1.91 -5.11
CA VAL A 312 -21.41 0.52 -4.67
C VAL A 312 -21.25 0.36 -3.16
N GLN A 313 -20.16 0.86 -2.55
CA GLN A 313 -19.95 0.72 -1.10
C GLN A 313 -21.02 1.45 -0.26
N PRO A 314 -21.41 2.70 -0.57
CA PRO A 314 -22.48 3.40 0.14
C PRO A 314 -23.86 2.75 -0.06
N LEU A 315 -24.15 2.23 -1.25
CA LEU A 315 -25.41 1.54 -1.55
C LEU A 315 -25.53 0.25 -0.74
N ILE A 316 -24.46 -0.55 -0.67
CA ILE A 316 -24.45 -1.78 0.14
C ILE A 316 -24.62 -1.44 1.63
N TYR A 317 -23.93 -0.41 2.12
CA TYR A 317 -24.11 0.07 3.50
C TYR A 317 -25.56 0.48 3.77
N MET A 318 -26.16 1.25 2.86
CA MET A 318 -27.56 1.70 2.97
C MET A 318 -28.53 0.52 2.94
N LEU A 319 -28.29 -0.49 2.09
CA LEU A 319 -29.13 -1.67 1.98
C LEU A 319 -29.09 -2.51 3.29
N LEU A 320 -27.91 -2.70 3.87
CA LEU A 320 -27.72 -3.52 5.07
C LEU A 320 -28.17 -2.82 6.36
N THR A 321 -27.85 -1.53 6.52
CA THR A 321 -28.10 -0.81 7.78
C THR A 321 -29.33 0.10 7.75
N ARG A 322 -29.91 0.34 6.57
CA ARG A 322 -31.00 1.31 6.33
C ARG A 322 -30.77 2.70 6.92
N LYS A 323 -29.51 3.08 7.11
CA LYS A 323 -29.09 4.43 7.54
C LYS A 323 -28.47 5.18 6.37
N ASN A 324 -28.48 6.51 6.45
CA ASN A 324 -27.90 7.35 5.41
C ASN A 324 -26.37 7.16 5.37
N PRO A 325 -25.79 6.63 4.27
CA PRO A 325 -24.35 6.39 4.18
C PRO A 325 -23.53 7.69 4.17
N LEU A 326 -24.13 8.81 3.76
CA LEU A 326 -23.41 10.09 3.65
C LEU A 326 -22.99 10.63 5.02
N THR A 327 -23.76 10.35 6.08
CA THR A 327 -23.39 10.71 7.45
C THR A 327 -22.17 9.92 7.91
N PHE A 328 -22.08 8.64 7.52
CA PHE A 328 -20.94 7.77 7.81
C PHE A 328 -19.69 8.19 7.03
N MET A 329 -19.84 8.50 5.73
CA MET A 329 -18.72 8.97 4.91
C MET A 329 -18.13 10.30 5.41
N LYS A 330 -18.94 11.23 5.91
CA LYS A 330 -18.46 12.49 6.51
C LYS A 330 -17.59 12.24 7.74
N GLY A 331 -17.99 11.31 8.61
CA GLY A 331 -17.21 10.94 9.80
C GLY A 331 -15.87 10.30 9.47
N LEU A 332 -15.78 9.59 8.34
CA LEU A 332 -14.53 8.95 7.89
C LEU A 332 -13.67 9.84 6.99
N LEU A 333 -14.16 11.00 6.53
CA LEU A 333 -13.49 11.81 5.52
C LEU A 333 -12.08 12.22 5.96
N GLN A 334 -11.88 12.52 7.25
CA GLN A 334 -10.56 12.80 7.82
C GLN A 334 -9.59 11.62 7.63
N VAL A 335 -10.05 10.39 7.86
CA VAL A 335 -9.24 9.18 7.68
C VAL A 335 -8.95 8.93 6.21
N TRP A 336 -9.92 9.14 5.32
CA TRP A 336 -9.72 9.01 3.88
C TRP A 336 -8.69 10.00 3.34
N VAL A 337 -8.77 11.27 3.73
CA VAL A 337 -7.81 12.30 3.32
C VAL A 337 -6.43 11.99 3.88
N THR A 338 -6.33 11.64 5.15
CA THR A 338 -5.04 11.27 5.75
C THR A 338 -4.45 10.02 5.08
N ALA A 339 -5.24 8.97 4.83
CA ALA A 339 -4.78 7.76 4.16
C ALA A 339 -4.39 8.01 2.70
N PHE A 340 -5.07 8.92 2.00
CA PHE A 340 -4.70 9.31 0.64
C PHE A 340 -3.36 10.07 0.62
N VAL A 341 -3.13 10.93 1.62
CA VAL A 341 -1.89 11.69 1.76
C VAL A 341 -0.72 10.83 2.24
N THR A 342 -0.93 9.90 3.17
CA THR A 342 0.13 9.05 3.71
C THR A 342 0.36 7.79 2.88
N SER A 343 -0.58 7.40 2.01
CA SER A 343 -0.54 6.24 1.11
C SER A 343 -0.16 4.90 1.77
N SER A 344 -0.16 4.84 3.10
CA SER A 344 0.32 3.71 3.89
C SER A 344 -0.75 3.31 4.92
N ARG A 345 -1.09 2.02 4.92
CA ARG A 345 -2.17 1.47 5.76
C ARG A 345 -1.85 1.46 7.26
N PHE A 346 -0.59 1.70 7.65
CA PHE A 346 -0.11 1.61 9.02
C PHE A 346 -0.31 2.89 9.85
N ASP A 347 -0.47 4.04 9.20
CA ASP A 347 -0.61 5.32 9.90
C ASP A 347 -2.08 5.69 10.16
N SER A 348 -3.00 5.16 9.34
CA SER A 348 -4.43 5.42 9.46
C SER A 348 -5.09 4.69 10.63
N THR A 349 -4.51 3.60 11.13
CA THR A 349 -5.02 2.87 12.30
C THR A 349 -4.76 3.59 13.62
N ARG A 350 -3.72 4.45 13.71
CA ARG A 350 -3.42 5.26 14.90
C ARG A 350 -4.38 6.42 15.16
N ILE A 351 -5.30 6.69 14.23
CA ILE A 351 -6.31 7.74 14.37
C ILE A 351 -7.54 7.23 15.14
N PHE A 352 -7.66 5.91 15.31
CA PHE A 352 -8.77 5.27 16.01
C PHE A 352 -8.42 4.80 17.44
N ASP A 353 -7.17 4.95 17.85
CA ASP A 353 -6.68 4.85 19.23
C ASP A 353 -6.47 6.27 19.79
#